data_AF-A0A101SB56-F1
#
_entry.id   AF-A0A101SB56-F1
#
_cell.length_a   1.000
_cell.length_b   1.000
_cell.length_c   1.000
_cell.angle_alpha   90.00
_cell.angle_beta   90.00
_cell.angle_gamma   90.00
#
_symmetry.space_group_name_H-M   'P 1'
#
loop_
_entity.id
_entity.type
_entity.pdbx_description
1 polymer ?
#
loop_
_entity_poly.entity_id
_entity_poly.type
_entity_poly.pdbx_seq_one_letter_code
_entity_poly.pdbx_strand_id
1 'polypeptide(L)'
;MNIGGQRGLAFAAVIGAIVAVTGCGQPAARATADVTQSSTEATGAITGMAGAAGGGGAACVFVKPDGAQKFGHVGWGFKVPGAGRWVYGAVENPSAKLYTPPGGDIGAWHAEGTYDRMLSEMSTDAHYPGTSQHPYSRYRCTKSSTYDVNRARAMVRTVEARGFLVGVDPRTGKLTSRDCLDATYDVLKAYRTKGLTPAPKLSIPNVWVEELWGWSDRQLAPR
;
A
#
# COMPACT_ATOMS: atom_id res chain seq x y z
N MET A 1 -35.55 -25.97 47.36
CA MET A 1 -35.23 -27.40 47.56
C MET A 1 -34.05 -27.74 46.66
N ASN A 2 -32.95 -28.19 47.27
CA ASN A 2 -31.70 -28.59 46.63
C ASN A 2 -31.77 -30.03 46.08
N ILE A 3 -30.67 -30.44 45.46
CA ILE A 3 -30.19 -31.81 45.14
C ILE A 3 -30.52 -32.19 43.68
N GLY A 4 -29.60 -32.55 42.80
CA GLY A 4 -28.23 -33.08 42.84
C GLY A 4 -28.06 -33.90 41.53
N GLY A 5 -26.90 -34.28 41.00
CA GLY A 5 -25.53 -34.20 41.44
C GLY A 5 -24.63 -34.78 40.33
N GLN A 6 -23.35 -34.40 40.34
CA GLN A 6 -22.26 -35.06 39.63
C GLN A 6 -21.94 -36.43 40.24
N ARG A 7 -21.42 -37.35 39.42
CA ARG A 7 -20.50 -38.48 39.72
C ARG A 7 -20.29 -39.24 38.40
N GLY A 8 -19.13 -39.78 38.03
CA GLY A 8 -17.84 -39.96 38.69
C GLY A 8 -16.91 -40.69 37.70
N LEU A 9 -15.60 -40.40 37.75
CA LEU A 9 -14.51 -41.31 38.20
C LEU A 9 -13.91 -42.18 37.06
N ALA A 10 -12.64 -42.58 37.02
CA ALA A 10 -11.33 -42.10 37.48
C ALA A 10 -10.27 -43.19 37.14
N PHE A 11 -8.98 -42.80 37.12
CA PHE A 11 -7.74 -43.62 37.28
C PHE A 11 -7.40 -44.65 36.17
N ALA A 12 -6.14 -44.97 35.82
CA ALA A 12 -4.80 -44.87 36.43
C ALA A 12 -3.73 -44.78 35.29
N ALA A 13 -2.62 -44.04 35.37
CA ALA A 13 -1.33 -44.32 36.05
C ALA A 13 -0.68 -45.65 35.57
N VAL A 14 0.62 -45.82 35.26
CA VAL A 14 1.84 -45.07 35.62
C VAL A 14 3.11 -45.71 34.95
N ILE A 15 4.20 -44.93 34.88
CA ILE A 15 5.66 -45.26 34.91
C ILE A 15 6.39 -45.88 33.69
N GLY A 16 7.48 -45.18 33.33
CA GLY A 16 8.70 -45.76 32.76
C GLY A 16 9.81 -44.71 32.68
N ALA A 17 10.65 -44.59 33.73
CA ALA A 17 11.86 -43.78 33.74
C ALA A 17 13.09 -44.70 33.61
N ILE A 18 14.07 -44.32 32.78
CA ILE A 18 15.46 -44.81 32.83
C ILE A 18 16.41 -43.62 32.66
N VAL A 19 17.43 -43.61 33.51
CA VAL A 19 18.48 -42.60 33.72
C VAL A 19 19.73 -42.91 32.86
N ALA A 20 20.39 -41.82 32.42
CA ALA A 20 21.77 -41.51 31.97
C ALA A 20 22.88 -42.60 31.99
N VAL A 21 24.06 -42.54 31.35
CA VAL A 21 25.02 -41.50 30.89
C VAL A 21 25.94 -42.23 29.85
N THR A 22 26.43 -41.67 28.73
CA THR A 22 27.83 -41.21 28.46
C THR A 22 28.11 -41.36 26.96
N GLY A 23 28.88 -40.45 26.36
CA GLY A 23 29.47 -40.65 25.02
C GLY A 23 29.92 -39.36 24.33
N CYS A 24 31.20 -39.02 24.46
CA CYS A 24 31.89 -38.01 23.64
C CYS A 24 32.18 -38.56 22.23
N GLY A 25 32.12 -37.73 21.18
CA GLY A 25 32.78 -38.04 19.89
C GLY A 25 32.20 -37.42 18.61
N GLN A 26 32.56 -36.16 18.35
CA GLN A 26 32.90 -35.50 17.06
C GLN A 26 32.01 -35.57 15.78
N PRO A 27 32.16 -34.56 14.87
CA PRO A 27 31.12 -34.10 13.95
C PRO A 27 31.22 -34.69 12.54
N ALA A 28 30.11 -34.78 11.81
CA ALA A 28 30.14 -35.05 10.37
C ALA A 28 29.04 -34.30 9.60
N ALA A 29 29.48 -33.71 8.49
CA ALA A 29 28.73 -33.25 7.31
C ALA A 29 27.78 -32.05 7.47
N ARG A 30 28.37 -30.87 7.28
CA ARG A 30 27.68 -29.66 6.82
C ARG A 30 27.24 -29.90 5.37
N ALA A 31 25.95 -30.17 5.15
CA ALA A 31 25.36 -30.11 3.82
C ALA A 31 25.29 -28.64 3.40
N THR A 32 26.21 -28.22 2.54
CA THR A 32 26.08 -26.97 1.78
C THR A 32 24.97 -27.17 0.76
N ALA A 33 23.75 -26.76 1.12
CA ALA A 33 22.71 -26.51 0.14
C ALA A 33 23.14 -25.29 -0.68
N ASP A 34 23.51 -25.55 -1.92
CA ASP A 34 23.74 -24.56 -2.97
C ASP A 34 22.40 -23.86 -3.23
N VAL A 35 22.15 -22.75 -2.54
CA VAL A 35 21.01 -21.88 -2.86
C VAL A 35 21.45 -21.07 -4.06
N THR A 36 21.08 -21.55 -5.25
CA THR A 36 21.10 -20.76 -6.48
C THR A 36 20.28 -19.49 -6.25
N GLN A 37 20.98 -18.39 -5.98
CA GLN A 37 20.40 -17.06 -5.79
C GLN A 37 19.80 -16.56 -7.10
N SER A 38 18.53 -16.86 -7.33
CA SER A 38 17.68 -16.06 -8.22
C SER A 38 17.09 -14.89 -7.43
N SER A 39 17.93 -13.91 -7.09
CA SER A 39 17.51 -12.72 -6.33
C SER A 39 18.31 -11.45 -6.67
N THR A 40 18.79 -11.36 -7.91
CA THR A 40 19.56 -10.19 -8.37
C THR A 40 18.67 -9.09 -8.98
N GLU A 41 17.48 -9.40 -9.50
CA GLU A 41 16.63 -8.40 -10.16
C GLU A 41 15.75 -7.59 -9.20
N ALA A 42 15.20 -8.22 -8.16
CA ALA A 42 14.35 -7.54 -7.20
C ALA A 42 15.15 -6.53 -6.36
N THR A 43 16.38 -6.88 -5.96
CA THR A 43 17.25 -6.10 -5.07
C THR A 43 17.84 -4.86 -5.76
N GLY A 44 18.19 -4.95 -7.05
CA GLY A 44 18.75 -3.82 -7.82
C GLY A 44 17.77 -2.66 -8.01
N ALA A 45 16.46 -2.96 -8.07
CA ALA A 45 15.44 -1.95 -8.24
C ALA A 45 15.12 -1.20 -6.92
N ILE A 46 15.27 -1.85 -5.75
CA ILE A 46 15.05 -1.25 -4.42
C ILE A 46 16.14 -0.23 -4.12
N THR A 47 17.40 -0.59 -4.37
CA THR A 47 18.55 0.31 -4.22
C THR A 47 18.50 1.46 -5.23
N GLY A 48 18.00 1.23 -6.45
CA GLY A 48 17.89 2.26 -7.49
C GLY A 48 16.86 3.37 -7.25
N MET A 49 15.89 3.17 -6.35
CA MET A 49 14.88 4.18 -6.00
C MET A 49 15.11 4.80 -4.62
N ALA A 50 15.53 3.99 -3.64
CA ALA A 50 15.88 4.46 -2.30
C ALA A 50 17.27 5.16 -2.27
N GLY A 51 18.24 4.66 -3.04
CA GLY A 51 19.63 5.14 -3.04
C GLY A 51 19.91 6.35 -3.94
N ALA A 52 18.92 6.88 -4.64
CA ALA A 52 19.10 8.07 -5.47
C ALA A 52 18.98 9.35 -4.60
N ALA A 53 19.97 9.64 -3.77
CA ALA A 53 20.30 11.04 -3.47
C ALA A 53 20.64 11.82 -4.79
N GLY A 54 20.87 11.10 -5.90
CA GLY A 54 20.97 11.63 -7.25
C GLY A 54 19.66 12.16 -7.83
N GLY A 55 19.42 13.46 -7.65
CA GLY A 55 18.91 14.47 -8.62
C GLY A 55 17.51 14.35 -9.26
N GLY A 56 16.91 13.17 -9.38
CA GLY A 56 15.69 12.95 -10.18
C GLY A 56 14.41 12.79 -9.38
N GLY A 57 13.28 13.12 -10.00
CA GLY A 57 11.94 12.82 -9.51
C GLY A 57 11.56 11.36 -9.68
N ALA A 58 10.51 10.95 -8.96
CA ALA A 58 9.93 9.63 -9.05
C ALA A 58 8.50 9.66 -8.54
N ALA A 59 7.68 8.76 -9.04
CA ALA A 59 6.28 8.63 -8.68
C ALA A 59 5.93 7.17 -8.44
N CYS A 60 4.98 6.93 -7.55
CA CYS A 60 4.46 5.61 -7.23
C CYS A 60 2.93 5.67 -7.14
N VAL A 61 2.30 4.57 -7.52
CA VAL A 61 0.90 4.25 -7.28
C VAL A 61 0.86 3.06 -6.32
N PHE A 62 0.17 3.24 -5.20
CA PHE A 62 -0.07 2.18 -4.23
C PHE A 62 -1.41 1.54 -4.51
N VAL A 63 -1.50 0.22 -4.41
CA VAL A 63 -2.67 -0.55 -4.85
C VAL A 63 -3.18 -1.41 -3.70
N LYS A 64 -4.48 -1.32 -3.47
CA LYS A 64 -5.27 -2.17 -2.58
C LYS A 64 -6.30 -2.89 -3.46
N PRO A 65 -5.98 -4.07 -4.02
CA PRO A 65 -6.78 -4.71 -5.06
C PRO A 65 -8.21 -5.06 -4.62
N ASP A 66 -8.37 -5.45 -3.36
CA ASP A 66 -9.66 -5.82 -2.79
C ASP A 66 -10.47 -4.60 -2.29
N GLY A 67 -9.92 -3.38 -2.43
CA GLY A 67 -10.58 -2.14 -2.07
C GLY A 67 -11.83 -1.85 -2.91
N ALA A 68 -12.72 -0.99 -2.40
CA ALA A 68 -13.94 -0.56 -3.06
C ALA A 68 -14.75 -1.71 -3.69
N GLN A 69 -15.11 -2.73 -2.90
CA GLN A 69 -15.84 -3.92 -3.38
C GLN A 69 -15.15 -4.64 -4.54
N LYS A 70 -13.81 -4.78 -4.49
CA LYS A 70 -12.94 -5.40 -5.51
C LYS A 70 -12.79 -4.64 -6.83
N PHE A 71 -13.31 -3.41 -6.94
CA PHE A 71 -12.95 -2.51 -8.03
C PHE A 71 -11.50 -1.98 -7.90
N GLY A 72 -10.93 -2.14 -6.71
CA GLY A 72 -9.59 -1.68 -6.38
C GLY A 72 -9.60 -0.32 -5.72
N HIS A 73 -8.51 -0.01 -5.06
CA HIS A 73 -8.28 1.27 -4.42
C HIS A 73 -6.81 1.68 -4.61
N VAL A 74 -6.58 2.97 -4.81
CA VAL A 74 -5.25 3.49 -5.12
C VAL A 74 -4.89 4.73 -4.31
N GLY A 75 -3.61 4.82 -3.99
CA GLY A 75 -2.97 6.00 -3.42
C GLY A 75 -1.77 6.44 -4.26
N TRP A 76 -1.25 7.62 -3.96
CA TRP A 76 -0.11 8.20 -4.67
C TRP A 76 1.12 8.29 -3.77
N GLY A 77 2.29 8.38 -4.41
CA GLY A 77 3.53 8.85 -3.81
C GLY A 77 4.38 9.58 -4.85
N PHE A 78 5.03 10.68 -4.48
CA PHE A 78 6.01 11.35 -5.33
C PHE A 78 7.23 11.82 -4.53
N LYS A 79 8.38 11.74 -5.17
CA LYS A 79 9.67 12.08 -4.58
C LYS A 79 9.90 13.59 -4.63
N VAL A 80 10.52 14.12 -3.59
CA VAL A 80 11.09 15.46 -3.55
C VAL A 80 12.59 15.34 -3.89
N PRO A 81 13.03 15.73 -5.10
CA PRO A 81 14.42 15.56 -5.53
C PRO A 81 15.39 16.33 -4.65
N GLY A 82 16.59 15.78 -4.43
CA GLY A 82 17.62 16.38 -3.57
C GLY A 82 17.35 16.29 -2.07
N ALA A 83 16.11 16.01 -1.63
CA ALA A 83 15.77 15.93 -0.21
C ALA A 83 15.73 14.50 0.35
N GLY A 84 15.67 13.47 -0.51
CA GLY A 84 15.45 12.08 -0.06
C GLY A 84 14.07 11.85 0.57
N ARG A 85 13.13 12.78 0.36
CA ARG A 85 11.78 12.78 0.92
C ARG A 85 10.76 12.37 -0.12
N TRP A 86 9.63 11.85 0.36
CA TRP A 86 8.48 11.45 -0.43
C TRP A 86 7.22 12.03 0.19
N VAL A 87 6.33 12.56 -0.65
CA VAL A 87 4.97 12.96 -0.28
C VAL A 87 4.02 11.91 -0.82
N TYR A 88 3.15 11.38 0.02
CA TYR A 88 2.28 10.26 -0.33
C TYR A 88 0.97 10.34 0.43
N GLY A 89 -0.07 9.69 -0.08
CA GLY A 89 -1.41 9.78 0.48
C GLY A 89 -2.45 9.06 -0.36
N ALA A 90 -3.70 9.18 0.08
CA ALA A 90 -4.86 8.58 -0.58
C ALA A 90 -6.17 9.30 -0.21
N VAL A 91 -7.27 8.91 -0.85
CA VAL A 91 -8.65 9.33 -0.53
C VAL A 91 -9.48 8.09 -0.25
N GLU A 92 -9.74 7.77 1.01
CA GLU A 92 -10.25 6.46 1.45
C GLU A 92 -11.78 6.29 1.38
N ASN A 93 -12.56 7.37 1.37
CA ASN A 93 -14.03 7.37 1.44
C ASN A 93 -14.61 6.47 2.58
N PRO A 94 -14.35 6.79 3.85
CA PRO A 94 -14.79 5.99 4.99
C PRO A 94 -16.31 5.90 5.10
N SER A 95 -17.03 6.86 4.54
CA SER A 95 -18.49 6.90 4.56
C SER A 95 -19.15 5.89 3.61
N ALA A 96 -18.40 5.30 2.68
CA ALA A 96 -18.88 4.48 1.58
C ALA A 96 -19.98 5.13 0.70
N LYS A 97 -20.15 6.46 0.79
CA LYS A 97 -21.13 7.21 0.01
C LYS A 97 -20.58 7.49 -1.37
N LEU A 98 -21.46 7.51 -2.37
CA LEU A 98 -21.13 7.92 -3.73
C LEU A 98 -20.97 9.44 -3.87
N TYR A 99 -21.37 10.21 -2.86
CA TYR A 99 -21.23 11.66 -2.85
C TYR A 99 -20.95 12.18 -1.43
N THR A 100 -19.89 12.98 -1.34
CA THR A 100 -19.59 13.83 -0.20
C THR A 100 -19.32 15.24 -0.74
N PRO A 101 -20.02 16.28 -0.27
CA PRO A 101 -19.81 17.64 -0.74
C PRO A 101 -18.38 18.12 -0.43
N PRO A 102 -17.88 19.14 -1.15
CA PRO A 102 -16.62 19.80 -0.79
C PRO A 102 -16.58 20.21 0.70
N GLY A 103 -15.44 19.98 1.35
CA GLY A 103 -15.26 20.19 2.79
C GLY A 103 -15.82 19.09 3.70
N GLY A 104 -16.54 18.10 3.16
CA GLY A 104 -16.94 16.91 3.92
C GLY A 104 -15.80 15.90 4.07
N ASP A 105 -15.96 14.97 5.02
CA ASP A 105 -14.98 13.91 5.25
C ASP A 105 -15.00 12.88 4.11
N ILE A 106 -13.90 12.85 3.36
CA ILE A 106 -13.65 11.90 2.27
C ILE A 106 -12.51 10.93 2.61
N GLY A 107 -12.01 10.95 3.84
CA GLY A 107 -10.82 10.23 4.26
C GLY A 107 -9.60 10.53 3.42
N ALA A 108 -9.46 11.79 2.98
CA ALA A 108 -8.24 12.22 2.34
C ALA A 108 -7.16 12.44 3.40
N TRP A 109 -5.97 11.92 3.13
CA TRP A 109 -4.81 12.10 3.99
C TRP A 109 -3.55 12.18 3.13
N HIS A 110 -2.53 12.85 3.64
CA HIS A 110 -1.18 12.76 3.12
C HIS A 110 -0.15 12.86 4.24
N ALA A 111 1.03 12.32 3.97
CA ALA A 111 2.19 12.42 4.82
C ALA A 111 3.45 12.72 4.01
N GLU A 112 4.52 13.06 4.72
CA GLU A 112 5.85 13.19 4.13
C GLU A 112 6.90 12.42 4.94
N GLY A 113 7.69 11.62 4.25
CA GLY A 113 8.60 10.67 4.89
C GLY A 113 9.82 10.35 4.04
N THR A 114 10.68 9.48 4.57
CA THR A 114 11.66 8.76 3.75
C THR A 114 10.94 7.76 2.85
N TYR A 115 11.65 7.17 1.89
CA TYR A 115 11.10 6.09 1.06
C TYR A 115 10.59 4.92 1.92
N ASP A 116 11.38 4.49 2.90
CA ASP A 116 11.00 3.36 3.77
C ASP A 116 9.79 3.68 4.65
N ARG A 117 9.70 4.92 5.16
CA ARG A 117 8.52 5.36 5.92
C ARG A 117 7.26 5.37 5.06
N MET A 118 7.35 5.85 3.81
CA MET A 118 6.24 5.79 2.85
C MET A 118 5.76 4.35 2.65
N LEU A 119 6.69 3.42 2.39
CA LEU A 119 6.33 2.02 2.18
C LEU A 119 5.69 1.41 3.43
N SER A 120 6.26 1.65 4.62
CA SER A 120 5.72 1.12 5.89
C SER A 120 4.31 1.67 6.16
N GLU A 121 4.10 2.99 6.10
CA GLU A 121 2.79 3.59 6.37
C GLU A 121 1.71 3.15 5.37
N MET A 122 2.06 3.01 4.08
CA MET A 122 1.15 2.45 3.08
C MET A 122 0.85 0.98 3.35
N SER A 123 1.87 0.16 3.66
CA SER A 123 1.73 -1.28 3.87
C SER A 123 0.93 -1.66 5.12
N THR A 124 0.87 -0.75 6.09
CA THR A 124 0.17 -0.93 7.37
C THR A 124 -1.16 -0.20 7.42
N ASP A 125 -1.52 0.52 6.35
CA ASP A 125 -2.71 1.38 6.30
C ASP A 125 -2.76 2.35 7.49
N ALA A 126 -1.61 2.96 7.83
CA ALA A 126 -1.38 3.63 9.11
C ALA A 126 -2.35 4.77 9.42
N HIS A 127 -2.97 5.36 8.39
CA HIS A 127 -3.90 6.49 8.52
C HIS A 127 -5.37 6.05 8.55
N TYR A 128 -5.67 4.80 8.21
CA TYR A 128 -7.00 4.18 8.33
C TYR A 128 -6.95 2.74 8.92
N PRO A 129 -6.23 2.53 10.05
CA PRO A 129 -5.98 1.21 10.59
C PRO A 129 -7.29 0.52 11.02
N GLY A 130 -7.45 -0.76 10.67
CA GLY A 130 -8.57 -1.59 11.12
C GLY A 130 -9.91 -1.33 10.43
N THR A 131 -10.01 -0.36 9.52
CA THR A 131 -11.23 -0.12 8.71
C THR A 131 -11.20 -0.84 7.36
N SER A 132 -10.01 -1.20 6.88
CA SER A 132 -9.81 -1.99 5.68
C SER A 132 -9.34 -3.39 6.06
N GLN A 133 -10.07 -4.43 5.66
CA GLN A 133 -9.62 -5.83 5.79
C GLN A 133 -8.37 -6.12 4.93
N HIS A 134 -7.97 -5.17 4.07
CA HIS A 134 -6.93 -5.34 3.06
C HIS A 134 -6.08 -4.07 3.01
N PRO A 135 -4.85 -4.04 3.57
CA PRO A 135 -3.94 -2.92 3.40
C PRO A 135 -3.45 -2.82 1.93
N TYR A 136 -2.70 -1.77 1.60
CA TYR A 136 -2.00 -1.71 0.31
C TYR A 136 -0.99 -2.86 0.22
N SER A 137 -1.12 -3.69 -0.82
CA SER A 137 -0.38 -4.95 -0.96
C SER A 137 0.53 -4.97 -2.19
N ARG A 138 0.43 -3.96 -3.04
CA ARG A 138 1.22 -3.80 -4.26
C ARG A 138 1.47 -2.33 -4.52
N TYR A 139 2.57 -2.01 -5.19
CA TYR A 139 2.84 -0.67 -5.66
C TYR A 139 3.61 -0.70 -6.97
N ARG A 140 3.35 0.31 -7.81
CA ARG A 140 4.05 0.51 -9.07
C ARG A 140 4.75 1.85 -9.07
N CYS A 141 5.98 1.92 -9.54
CA CYS A 141 6.76 3.16 -9.55
C CYS A 141 7.46 3.44 -10.87
N THR A 142 7.75 4.71 -11.12
CA THR A 142 8.56 5.15 -12.24
C THR A 142 9.48 6.30 -11.84
N LYS A 143 10.60 6.45 -12.57
CA LYS A 143 11.44 7.65 -12.49
C LYS A 143 10.82 8.74 -13.36
N SER A 144 10.85 9.98 -12.89
CA SER A 144 10.34 11.14 -13.62
C SER A 144 11.39 12.24 -13.70
N SER A 145 11.77 12.67 -14.89
CA SER A 145 12.69 13.79 -15.11
C SER A 145 11.99 15.15 -15.24
N THR A 146 10.68 15.15 -15.44
CA THR A 146 9.87 16.36 -15.75
C THR A 146 9.19 16.99 -14.54
N TYR A 147 9.45 16.45 -13.35
CA TYR A 147 8.67 16.63 -12.13
C TYR A 147 8.29 18.08 -11.75
N ASP A 148 7.20 18.25 -11.00
CA ASP A 148 6.80 19.52 -10.37
C ASP A 148 6.23 19.30 -8.96
N VAL A 149 7.09 19.43 -7.95
CA VAL A 149 6.74 19.20 -6.54
C VAL A 149 5.70 20.21 -6.03
N ASN A 150 5.84 21.48 -6.40
CA ASN A 150 4.97 22.54 -5.87
C ASN A 150 3.55 22.41 -6.40
N ARG A 151 3.42 22.12 -7.71
CA ARG A 151 2.12 21.87 -8.33
C ARG A 151 1.47 20.60 -7.78
N ALA A 152 2.24 19.53 -7.54
CA ALA A 152 1.72 18.31 -6.92
C ALA A 152 1.20 18.57 -5.49
N ARG A 153 1.95 19.29 -4.66
CA ARG A 153 1.49 19.67 -3.30
C ARG A 153 0.24 20.56 -3.32
N ALA A 154 0.14 21.48 -4.27
CA ALA A 154 -1.06 22.28 -4.46
C ALA A 154 -2.27 21.40 -4.87
N MET A 155 -2.03 20.38 -5.71
CA MET A 155 -3.06 19.42 -6.08
C MET A 155 -3.48 18.53 -4.90
N VAL A 156 -2.56 18.09 -4.04
CA VAL A 156 -2.91 17.36 -2.79
C VAL A 156 -3.95 18.14 -1.98
N ARG A 157 -3.70 19.43 -1.71
CA ARG A 157 -4.67 20.29 -1.01
C ARG A 157 -6.00 20.43 -1.76
N THR A 158 -5.96 20.44 -3.09
CA THR A 158 -7.17 20.51 -3.92
C THR A 158 -8.00 19.23 -3.82
N VAL A 159 -7.38 18.05 -3.88
CA VAL A 159 -8.08 16.77 -3.78
C VAL A 159 -8.65 16.55 -2.37
N GLU A 160 -7.97 17.03 -1.33
CA GLU A 160 -8.48 16.99 0.05
C GLU A 160 -9.74 17.83 0.24
N ALA A 161 -9.81 19.01 -0.39
CA ALA A 161 -10.93 19.93 -0.21
C ALA A 161 -12.13 19.67 -1.14
N ARG A 162 -11.93 18.97 -2.27
CA ARG A 162 -12.93 18.93 -3.37
C ARG A 162 -14.14 18.02 -3.13
N GLY A 163 -14.16 17.25 -2.04
CA GLY A 163 -15.20 16.25 -1.79
C GLY A 163 -15.05 14.98 -2.65
N PHE A 164 -16.01 14.07 -2.53
CA PHE A 164 -16.02 12.76 -3.20
C PHE A 164 -17.24 12.66 -4.11
N LEU A 165 -17.07 12.05 -5.28
CA LEU A 165 -18.18 11.80 -6.21
C LEU A 165 -17.88 10.59 -7.08
N VAL A 166 -18.84 9.69 -7.22
CA VAL A 166 -18.92 8.71 -8.31
C VAL A 166 -20.38 8.71 -8.76
N GLY A 167 -20.69 9.36 -9.87
CA GLY A 167 -22.06 9.51 -10.35
C GLY A 167 -22.34 10.86 -10.99
N VAL A 168 -23.60 11.30 -10.94
CA VAL A 168 -24.02 12.58 -11.52
C VAL A 168 -23.61 13.73 -10.60
N ASP A 169 -22.83 14.68 -11.12
CA ASP A 169 -22.47 15.89 -10.39
C ASP A 169 -23.71 16.78 -10.21
N PRO A 170 -24.13 17.07 -8.97
CA PRO A 170 -25.31 17.89 -8.71
C PRO A 170 -25.20 19.32 -9.25
N ARG A 171 -23.98 19.82 -9.53
CA ARG A 171 -23.76 21.18 -10.06
C ARG A 171 -23.87 21.25 -11.57
N THR A 172 -23.49 20.18 -12.27
CA THR A 172 -23.38 20.19 -13.74
C THR A 172 -24.35 19.26 -14.44
N GLY A 173 -24.99 18.35 -13.71
CA GLY A 173 -25.85 17.29 -14.26
C GLY A 173 -25.08 16.23 -15.06
N LYS A 174 -23.74 16.27 -15.06
CA LYS A 174 -22.91 15.34 -15.85
C LYS A 174 -22.46 14.16 -15.00
N LEU A 175 -22.44 12.98 -15.62
CA LEU A 175 -21.81 11.80 -15.06
C LEU A 175 -20.28 12.00 -14.97
N THR A 176 -19.70 11.81 -13.78
CA THR A 176 -18.28 12.07 -13.51
C THR A 176 -17.81 11.33 -12.24
N SER A 177 -16.51 11.34 -11.99
CA SER A 177 -15.90 10.89 -10.75
C SER A 177 -14.98 11.98 -10.15
N ARG A 178 -14.73 11.87 -8.83
CA ARG A 178 -13.72 12.54 -8.00
C ARG A 178 -13.27 11.57 -6.91
N ASP A 179 -12.93 10.36 -7.29
CA ASP A 179 -12.61 9.26 -6.36
C ASP A 179 -11.10 9.13 -6.07
N CYS A 180 -10.68 7.99 -5.51
CA CYS A 180 -9.29 7.69 -5.18
C CYS A 180 -8.38 7.62 -6.41
N LEU A 181 -8.89 7.12 -7.55
CA LEU A 181 -8.15 7.10 -8.80
C LEU A 181 -8.03 8.50 -9.37
N ASP A 182 -9.11 9.28 -9.39
CA ASP A 182 -9.03 10.67 -9.86
C ASP A 182 -8.04 11.47 -9.01
N ALA A 183 -8.04 11.27 -7.69
CA ALA A 183 -7.12 11.96 -6.78
C ALA A 183 -5.66 11.57 -7.07
N THR A 184 -5.39 10.27 -7.19
CA THR A 184 -4.07 9.73 -7.53
C THR A 184 -3.59 10.24 -8.89
N TYR A 185 -4.43 10.14 -9.93
CA TYR A 185 -4.11 10.62 -11.26
C TYR A 185 -3.83 12.12 -11.28
N ASP A 186 -4.69 12.94 -10.68
CA ASP A 186 -4.53 14.39 -10.68
C ASP A 186 -3.26 14.83 -9.97
N VAL A 187 -2.92 14.23 -8.82
CA VAL A 187 -1.68 14.52 -8.10
C VAL A 187 -0.46 14.13 -8.94
N LEU A 188 -0.45 12.93 -9.53
CA LEU A 188 0.69 12.47 -10.33
C LEU A 188 0.83 13.20 -11.67
N LYS A 189 -0.29 13.65 -12.26
CA LYS A 189 -0.32 14.52 -13.43
C LYS A 189 0.20 15.91 -13.08
N ALA A 190 -0.23 16.48 -11.96
CA ALA A 190 0.27 17.75 -11.44
C ALA A 190 1.77 17.68 -11.14
N TYR A 191 2.25 16.53 -10.65
CA TYR A 191 3.67 16.24 -10.51
C TYR A 191 4.41 16.09 -11.85
N ARG A 192 3.73 16.10 -13.00
CA ARG A 192 4.32 15.87 -14.33
C ARG A 192 5.05 14.53 -14.42
N THR A 193 4.41 13.48 -13.92
CA THR A 193 4.94 12.12 -13.99
C THR A 193 5.07 11.66 -15.45
N LYS A 194 6.27 11.28 -15.86
CA LYS A 194 6.51 10.73 -17.20
C LYS A 194 5.86 9.35 -17.33
N GLY A 195 5.19 9.10 -18.46
CA GLY A 195 4.57 7.81 -18.75
C GLY A 195 3.34 7.52 -17.89
N LEU A 196 2.68 8.54 -17.35
CA LEU A 196 1.40 8.38 -16.66
C LEU A 196 0.28 8.20 -17.69
N THR A 197 -0.35 7.04 -17.70
CA THR A 197 -1.50 6.76 -18.56
C THR A 197 -2.69 7.63 -18.13
N PRO A 198 -3.38 8.32 -19.07
CA PRO A 198 -4.60 9.05 -18.77
C PRO A 198 -5.62 8.17 -18.04
N ALA A 199 -6.28 8.72 -17.04
CA ALA A 199 -7.37 8.05 -16.34
C ALA A 199 -8.69 8.73 -16.74
N PRO A 200 -9.46 8.15 -17.69
CA PRO A 200 -10.81 8.61 -17.97
C PRO A 200 -11.68 8.65 -16.71
N LYS A 201 -12.68 9.52 -16.70
CA LYS A 201 -13.67 9.57 -15.61
C LYS A 201 -14.35 8.20 -15.47
N LEU A 202 -14.59 7.77 -14.24
CA LEU A 202 -15.16 6.46 -13.90
C LEU A 202 -14.28 5.25 -14.26
N SER A 203 -12.98 5.45 -14.52
CA SER A 203 -12.05 4.33 -14.65
C SER A 203 -12.01 3.49 -13.38
N ILE A 204 -11.92 2.17 -13.56
CA ILE A 204 -11.81 1.21 -12.46
C ILE A 204 -10.34 1.16 -12.01
N PRO A 205 -10.04 1.38 -10.72
CA PRO A 205 -8.65 1.41 -10.22
C PRO A 205 -7.82 0.20 -10.61
N ASN A 206 -8.32 -1.02 -10.41
CA ASN A 206 -7.60 -2.24 -10.77
C ASN A 206 -7.28 -2.34 -12.27
N VAL A 207 -8.13 -1.81 -13.14
CA VAL A 207 -7.90 -1.82 -14.59
C VAL A 207 -6.85 -0.78 -14.97
N TRP A 208 -7.01 0.46 -14.51
CA TRP A 208 -6.10 1.56 -14.81
C TRP A 208 -4.67 1.30 -14.31
N VAL A 209 -4.53 0.69 -13.13
CA VAL A 209 -3.21 0.33 -12.58
C VAL A 209 -2.45 -0.58 -13.52
N GLU A 210 -3.13 -1.51 -14.19
CA GLU A 210 -2.44 -2.37 -15.14
C GLU A 210 -1.88 -1.51 -16.27
N GLU A 211 -2.64 -0.58 -16.84
CA GLU A 211 -2.25 0.27 -17.98
C GLU A 211 -1.00 1.17 -17.79
N LEU A 212 -0.40 1.20 -16.60
CA LEU A 212 0.86 1.91 -16.31
C LEU A 212 2.09 1.22 -16.93
N TRP A 213 2.17 1.21 -18.26
CA TRP A 213 3.27 0.55 -18.99
C TRP A 213 4.64 1.18 -18.68
N GLY A 214 5.64 0.32 -18.47
CA GLY A 214 7.01 0.74 -18.15
C GLY A 214 7.23 1.15 -16.69
N TRP A 215 6.20 1.06 -15.84
CA TRP A 215 6.35 1.22 -14.39
C TRP A 215 6.79 -0.11 -13.77
N SER A 216 7.71 -0.04 -12.82
CA SER A 216 8.08 -1.21 -12.01
C SER A 216 6.86 -1.71 -11.25
N ASP A 217 6.85 -2.99 -10.92
CA ASP A 217 5.76 -3.60 -10.17
C ASP A 217 6.32 -4.43 -9.01
N ARG A 218 5.81 -4.20 -7.80
CA ARG A 218 6.32 -4.79 -6.57
C ARG A 218 5.23 -5.09 -5.59
N GLN A 219 5.39 -6.22 -4.89
CA GLN A 219 4.63 -6.52 -3.70
C GLN A 219 5.00 -5.56 -2.56
N LEU A 220 4.00 -5.21 -1.77
CA LEU A 220 4.12 -4.42 -0.55
C LEU A 220 3.72 -5.30 0.63
N ALA A 221 4.71 -5.87 1.31
CA ALA A 221 4.49 -6.58 2.56
C ALA A 221 4.42 -5.56 3.72
N PRO A 222 3.59 -5.79 4.75
CA PRO A 222 3.61 -5.02 6.00
C PRO A 222 5.02 -4.98 6.61
N ARG A 223 5.45 -3.81 7.08
CA ARG A 223 6.76 -3.58 7.71
C ARG A 223 6.66 -2.66 8.91
#